data_AF-W1XZC4-F1
#
_entry.id   AF-W1XZC4-F1
#
_cell.length_a   1.000
_cell.length_b   1.000
_cell.length_c   1.000
_cell.angle_alpha   90.00
_cell.angle_beta   90.00
_cell.angle_gamma   90.00
#
_symmetry.space_group_name_H-M   'P 1'
#
loop_
_entity.id
_entity.type
_entity.pdbx_description
1 polymer ?
#
loop_
_entity_poly.entity_id
_entity_poly.type
_entity_poly.pdbx_seq_one_letter_code
_entity_poly.pdbx_strand_id
1 'polypeptide(L)' 'AMSYGYVYVAQIAMGADKNQTIKAITEAANYDGPSLIIAYAPCISHGIKIGMANSQEEEKKAVECGYW' A
#
# COMPACT_ATOMS: atom_id res chain seq x y z
N ALA A 1 0.70 -0.52 16.08
CA ALA A 1 0.58 -1.86 15.47
C ALA A 1 1.88 -2.64 15.59
N MET A 2 3.00 -2.14 15.03
CA MET A 2 4.29 -2.84 15.10
C MET A 2 4.83 -3.05 16.53
N SER A 3 4.52 -2.16 17.48
CA SER A 3 4.95 -2.25 18.88
C SER A 3 4.44 -3.48 19.64
N TYR A 4 3.38 -4.14 19.14
CA TYR A 4 2.82 -5.34 19.77
C TYR A 4 3.65 -6.60 19.49
N GLY A 5 4.47 -6.63 18.43
CA GLY A 5 5.38 -7.75 18.13
C GLY A 5 4.73 -9.03 17.58
N TYR A 6 3.42 -9.23 17.76
CA TYR A 6 2.66 -10.39 17.25
C TYR A 6 1.64 -10.04 16.16
N VAL A 7 1.72 -8.84 15.59
CA VAL A 7 0.83 -8.39 14.52
C VAL A 7 1.62 -8.35 13.23
N TYR A 8 1.15 -9.03 12.19
CA TYR A 8 1.70 -8.86 10.85
C TYR A 8 1.30 -7.47 10.34
N VAL A 9 2.28 -6.64 9.96
CA VAL A 9 2.03 -5.28 9.47
C VAL A 9 2.76 -5.08 8.16
N ALA A 10 2.02 -4.67 7.12
CA ALA A 10 2.59 -4.31 5.83
C ALA A 10 1.98 -3.00 5.32
N GLN A 11 2.81 -2.21 4.63
CA GLN A 11 2.39 -1.04 3.87
C GLN A 11 2.53 -1.39 2.38
N ILE A 12 1.52 -1.06 1.57
CA ILE A 12 1.47 -1.42 0.16
C ILE A 12 1.04 -0.23 -0.70
N ALA A 13 1.53 -0.20 -1.94
CA ALA A 13 1.06 0.69 -3.00
C ALA A 13 1.11 -0.10 -4.31
N MET A 14 -0.06 -0.36 -4.90
CA MET A 14 -0.20 -1.26 -6.04
C MET A 14 0.51 -0.72 -7.29
N GLY A 15 0.44 0.59 -7.48
CA GLY A 15 1.10 1.26 -8.59
C GLY A 15 2.63 1.27 -8.48
N ALA A 16 3.17 1.17 -7.27
CA ALA A 16 4.61 1.09 -7.02
C ALA A 16 5.16 -0.33 -7.24
N ASP A 17 4.54 -1.33 -6.60
CA ASP A 17 4.92 -2.74 -6.77
C ASP A 17 3.71 -3.69 -6.59
N LYS A 18 3.24 -4.24 -7.71
CA LYS A 18 2.13 -5.20 -7.74
C LYS A 18 2.51 -6.54 -7.11
N ASN A 19 3.76 -6.99 -7.27
CA ASN A 19 4.21 -8.26 -6.72
C ASN A 19 4.31 -8.17 -5.20
N GLN A 20 4.83 -7.06 -4.67
CA GLN A 20 4.85 -6.80 -3.23
C GLN A 20 3.43 -6.74 -2.67
N THR A 21 2.49 -6.10 -3.37
CA THR A 21 1.08 -6.04 -2.96
C THR A 21 0.46 -7.44 -2.82
N ILE A 22 0.60 -8.28 -3.85
CA ILE A 22 0.08 -9.66 -3.83
C ILE A 22 0.75 -10.48 -2.72
N LYS A 23 2.07 -10.34 -2.57
CA LYS A 23 2.83 -11.03 -1.54
C LYS A 23 2.35 -10.64 -0.14
N ALA A 24 2.21 -9.34 0.14
CA ALA A 24 1.79 -8.85 1.44
C ALA A 24 0.37 -9.29 1.81
N ILE A 25 -0.55 -9.30 0.84
CA ILE A 25 -1.92 -9.83 1.04
C ILE A 25 -1.89 -11.33 1.34
N THR A 26 -1.09 -12.09 0.60
CA THR A 26 -0.96 -13.54 0.78
C THR A 26 -0.34 -13.89 2.14
N GLU A 27 0.73 -13.19 2.53
CA GLU A 27 1.38 -13.36 3.83
C GLU A 27 0.44 -12.99 4.98
N ALA A 28 -0.26 -11.86 4.88
CA ALA A 28 -1.24 -11.43 5.88
C ALA A 28 -2.41 -12.41 6.04
N ALA A 29 -2.91 -12.99 4.95
CA ALA A 29 -4.02 -13.94 4.97
C ALA A 29 -3.64 -15.30 5.56
N ASN A 30 -2.37 -15.70 5.41
CA ASN A 30 -1.85 -16.96 5.95
C ASN A 30 -1.22 -16.81 7.35
N TYR A 31 -1.15 -15.59 7.88
CA TYR A 31 -0.60 -15.35 9.21
C TYR A 31 -1.57 -15.87 10.28
N ASP A 32 -1.10 -16.79 11.13
CA ASP A 32 -1.86 -17.32 12.27
C ASP A 32 -1.87 -16.30 13.43
N GLY A 33 -2.56 -15.19 13.19
CA GLY A 33 -2.58 -14.05 14.09
C GLY A 33 -3.23 -12.82 13.45
N PRO A 34 -3.29 -11.69 14.18
CA PRO A 34 -3.83 -10.45 13.65
C PRO A 34 -2.93 -9.87 12.55
N SER A 35 -3.55 -9.42 11.47
CA SER A 35 -2.87 -8.81 10.32
C SER A 35 -3.43 -7.41 10.04
N LEU A 36 -2.53 -6.47 9.71
CA LEU A 36 -2.86 -5.11 9.29
C LEU A 36 -2.12 -4.77 8.00
N ILE A 37 -2.89 -4.45 6.95
CA ILE A 37 -2.36 -3.89 5.70
C ILE A 37 -2.83 -2.45 5.60
N ILE A 38 -1.90 -1.53 5.36
CA ILE A 38 -2.22 -0.15 5.03
C ILE A 38 -1.89 0.06 3.56
N ALA A 39 -2.89 0.42 2.75
CA ALA A 39 -2.75 0.63 1.32
C ALA A 39 -2.85 2.12 0.97
N TYR A 40 -1.91 2.63 0.17
CA TYR A 40 -2.06 3.97 -0.40
C TYR A 40 -3.17 3.97 -1.44
N ALA A 41 -4.17 4.82 -1.25
CA ALA A 41 -5.36 4.89 -2.08
C ALA A 41 -5.52 6.31 -2.65
N PRO A 42 -5.03 6.59 -3.87
CA PRO A 42 -5.28 7.86 -4.53
C PRO A 42 -6.79 8.08 -4.71
N CYS A 43 -7.25 9.30 -4.42
CA CYS A 43 -8.67 9.66 -4.48
C CYS A 43 -8.84 10.96 -5.28
N ILE A 44 -10.04 11.18 -5.84
CA ILE A 44 -10.40 12.44 -6.49
C ILE A 44 -10.14 13.66 -5.60
N SER A 45 -10.29 13.52 -4.28
CA SER A 45 -10.06 14.57 -3.29
C SER A 45 -8.60 15.02 -3.21
N HIS A 46 -7.65 14.21 -3.68
CA HIS A 46 -6.24 14.60 -3.76
C HIS A 46 -5.97 15.58 -4.90
N GLY A 47 -6.93 15.76 -5.83
CA GLY A 47 -6.79 16.71 -6.93
C GLY A 47 -5.61 16.39 -7.86
N ILE A 48 -5.38 15.11 -8.15
CA ILE A 48 -4.28 14.65 -9.02
C ILE A 48 -4.39 15.38 -10.37
N LYS A 49 -3.40 16.24 -10.68
CA LYS A 49 -3.44 17.17 -11.82
C LYS A 49 -3.58 16.47 -13.17
N ILE A 50 -3.00 15.28 -13.28
CA ILE A 50 -3.06 14.43 -14.48
C ILE A 50 -4.31 13.54 -14.52
N GLY A 51 -5.24 13.71 -13.57
CA GLY A 51 -6.50 12.97 -13.48
C GLY A 51 -6.35 11.58 -12.85
N MET A 52 -7.49 11.03 -12.42
CA MET A 52 -7.55 9.72 -11.72
C MET A 52 -7.19 8.52 -12.60
N ALA A 53 -7.18 8.66 -13.92
CA ALA A 53 -6.71 7.61 -14.83
C ALA A 53 -5.23 7.25 -14.59
N ASN A 54 -4.46 8.15 -13.98
CA ASN A 54 -3.05 7.97 -13.66
C ASN A 54 -2.82 7.68 -12.17
N SER A 55 -3.83 7.21 -11.44
CA SER A 55 -3.74 6.89 -10.01
C SER A 55 -2.58 5.94 -9.70
N GLN A 56 -2.37 4.91 -10.52
CA GLN A 56 -1.26 3.97 -10.37
C GLN A 56 0.12 4.62 -10.54
N GLU A 57 0.25 5.61 -11.44
CA GLU A 57 1.49 6.37 -11.57
C GLU A 57 1.72 7.28 -10.35
N GLU A 58 0.65 7.84 -9.79
CA GLU A 58 0.72 8.64 -8.57
C GLU A 58 1.14 7.79 -7.35
N GLU A 59 0.64 6.55 -7.23
CA GLU A 59 1.09 5.60 -6.21
C GLU A 59 2.59 5.30 -6.34
N LYS A 60 3.06 5.09 -7.58
CA LYS A 60 4.49 4.86 -7.84
C LYS A 60 5.33 6.06 -7.43
N LYS A 61 4.93 7.27 -7.82
CA LYS A 61 5.64 8.52 -7.45
C LYS A 61 5.68 8.74 -5.95
N ALA A 62 4.59 8.44 -5.24
CA ALA A 62 4.53 8.53 -3.79
C ALA A 62 5.60 7.67 -3.10
N VAL A 63 5.85 6.46 -3.64
CA VAL A 63 6.92 5.57 -3.13
C VAL A 63 8.30 6.04 -3.54
N GLU A 64 8.49 6.41 -4.82
CA GLU A 64 9.78 6.87 -5.32
C GLU A 64 10.29 8.15 -4.63
N CYS A 65 9.37 9.01 -4.16
CA CYS A 65 9.72 10.21 -3.42
C CYS A 65 9.79 10.01 -1.89
N GLY A 66 9.50 8.81 -1.38
CA GLY A 66 9.54 8.47 0.05
C GLY A 66 8.40 9.08 0.87
N TYR A 67 7.33 9.56 0.23
CA TYR A 67 6.10 9.97 0.93
C TYR A 67 5.34 8.77 1.48
N TRP A 68 5.37 7.67 0.73
CA TRP A 68 4.81 6.37 1.06
C TRP A 68 5.90 5.30 1.01
#